data_AF-T0Z8G0-F1
#
_entry.id   AF-T0Z8G0-F1
#
_cell.length_a   1.000
_cell.length_b   1.000
_cell.length_c   1.000
_cell.angle_alpha   90.00
_cell.angle_beta   90.00
_cell.angle_gamma   90.00
#
_symmetry.space_group_name_H-M   'P 1'
#
loop_
_entity.id
_entity.type
_entity.pdbx_description
1 polymer ?
#
loop_
_entity_poly.entity_id
_entity_poly.type
_entity_poly.pdbx_seq_one_letter_code
_entity_poly.pdbx_strand_id
1 'polypeptide(L)'
;MSWKLIQRYLKHIAQIDESAIRTKNDLFREAARLRIVSSAEAWIGHYEARNETSHTYDSETAQRIFERAKLFLLDAACLLETLKHVA
;
A
#
# COMPACT_ATOMS: atom_id res chain seq x y z
N MET A 1 -4.39 -4.61 -5.66
CA MET A 1 -4.15 -3.91 -6.94
C MET A 1 -3.34 -2.63 -6.75
N SER A 2 -3.64 -1.78 -5.76
CA SER A 2 -2.92 -0.51 -5.51
C SER A 2 -1.40 -0.65 -5.31
N TRP A 3 -0.91 -1.68 -4.62
CA TRP A 3 0.54 -1.89 -4.45
C TRP A 3 1.29 -2.09 -5.78
N LYS A 4 0.63 -2.64 -6.82
CA LYS A 4 1.22 -2.77 -8.16
C LYS A 4 1.33 -1.43 -8.86
N LEU A 5 0.40 -0.50 -8.61
CA LEU A 5 0.48 0.87 -9.12
C LEU A 5 1.65 1.62 -8.46
N ILE A 6 1.79 1.48 -7.14
CA ILE A 6 2.95 2.00 -6.41
C ILE A 6 4.24 1.43 -7.00
N GLN A 7 4.33 0.10 -7.17
CA GLN A 7 5.50 -0.54 -7.78
C GLN A 7 5.82 0.04 -9.17
N ARG A 8 4.79 0.20 -10.01
CA ARG A 8 4.95 0.73 -11.36
C ARG A 8 5.47 2.17 -11.34
N TYR A 9 4.92 3.00 -10.45
CA TYR A 9 5.41 4.37 -10.27
C TYR A 9 6.87 4.40 -9.84
N LEU A 10 7.23 3.62 -8.80
CA LEU A 10 8.60 3.59 -8.28
C LEU A 10 9.61 3.17 -9.35
N LYS A 11 9.27 2.14 -10.13
CA LYS A 11 10.16 1.61 -11.17
C LYS A 11 10.25 2.52 -12.40
N HIS A 12 9.12 3.02 -12.90
CA HIS A 12 9.08 3.65 -14.23
C HIS A 12 9.05 5.17 -14.21
N ILE A 13 8.60 5.80 -13.12
CA ILE A 13 8.48 7.25 -13.02
C ILE A 13 9.59 7.79 -12.11
N ALA A 14 9.69 7.26 -10.88
CA ALA A 14 10.74 7.68 -9.94
C ALA A 14 12.11 7.03 -10.21
N GLN A 15 12.18 6.04 -11.10
CA GLN A 15 13.40 5.34 -11.51
C GLN A 15 14.23 4.82 -10.31
N ILE A 16 13.53 4.35 -9.27
CA ILE A 16 14.16 3.72 -8.11
C ILE A 16 14.77 2.40 -8.56
N ASP A 17 16.04 2.18 -8.20
CA ASP A 17 16.75 0.94 -8.45
C ASP A 17 16.00 -0.24 -7.81
N GLU A 18 15.79 -1.30 -8.59
CA GLU A 18 15.17 -2.54 -8.10
C GLU A 18 15.93 -3.15 -6.93
N SER A 19 17.25 -2.93 -6.85
CA SER A 19 18.09 -3.38 -5.74
C SER A 19 17.71 -2.76 -4.38
N ALA A 20 17.06 -1.59 -4.39
CA ALA A 20 16.56 -0.88 -3.22
C ALA A 20 15.21 -1.41 -2.72
N ILE A 21 14.44 -2.13 -3.55
CA ILE A 21 13.11 -2.65 -3.20
C ILE A 21 13.15 -4.18 -3.17
N ARG A 22 13.53 -4.76 -2.04
CA ARG A 22 13.67 -6.22 -1.87
C ARG A 22 12.39 -6.87 -1.33
N THR A 23 11.61 -6.12 -0.56
CA THR A 23 10.39 -6.59 0.07
C THR A 23 9.20 -5.67 -0.19
N LYS A 24 7.98 -6.12 0.16
CA LYS A 24 6.80 -5.26 0.14
C LYS A 24 6.89 -4.11 1.14
N ASN A 25 7.57 -4.33 2.27
CA ASN A 25 7.79 -3.28 3.27
C ASN A 25 8.73 -2.21 2.73
N ASP A 26 9.80 -2.60 2.02
CA ASP A 26 10.70 -1.64 1.36
C ASP A 26 9.95 -0.82 0.31
N LEU A 27 9.07 -1.47 -0.47
CA LEU A 27 8.22 -0.79 -1.45
C LEU A 27 7.35 0.29 -0.81
N PHE A 28 6.70 0.00 0.32
CA PHE A 28 5.85 0.98 1.00
C PHE A 28 6.66 2.08 1.71
N ARG A 29 7.85 1.75 2.25
CA ARG A 29 8.77 2.73 2.84
C ARG A 29 9.29 3.71 1.80
N GLU A 30 9.70 3.21 0.63
CA GLU A 30 10.12 4.08 -0.48
C GLU A 30 8.97 4.95 -1.00
N ALA A 31 7.76 4.39 -1.10
CA ALA A 31 6.59 5.16 -1.48
C ALA A 31 6.28 6.30 -0.49
N ALA A 32 6.44 6.06 0.80
CA ALA A 32 6.28 7.08 1.84
C ALA A 32 7.42 8.10 1.82
N ARG A 33 8.67 7.66 1.60
CA ARG A 33 9.84 8.54 1.46
C ARG A 33 9.66 9.55 0.33
N LEU A 34 9.08 9.10 -0.79
CA LEU A 34 8.75 9.95 -1.94
C LEU A 34 7.41 10.69 -1.78
N ARG A 35 6.73 10.56 -0.64
CA ARG A 35 5.44 11.20 -0.31
C ARG A 35 4.30 10.87 -1.29
N ILE A 36 4.40 9.72 -1.96
CA ILE A 36 3.33 9.21 -2.83
C ILE A 36 2.19 8.63 -1.97
N VAL A 37 2.56 8.11 -0.81
CA VAL A 37 1.65 7.69 0.27
C VAL A 37 2.04 8.38 1.58
N SER A 38 1.08 8.58 2.47
CA SER A 38 1.29 9.35 3.70
C SER A 38 1.99 8.57 4.81
N SER A 39 1.83 7.24 4.88
CA SER A 39 2.45 6.39 5.90
C SER A 39 2.78 5.02 5.33
N ALA A 40 4.00 4.55 5.55
CA ALA A 40 4.40 3.19 5.16
C ALA A 40 3.65 2.15 6.01
N GLU A 41 3.50 2.41 7.30
CA GLU A 41 2.90 1.53 8.30
C GLU A 41 1.42 1.26 7.99
N ALA A 42 0.68 2.30 7.57
CA ALA A 42 -0.70 2.14 7.13
C ALA A 42 -0.79 1.15 5.95
N TRP A 43 0.06 1.33 4.94
CA TRP A 43 0.08 0.50 3.74
C TRP A 43 0.57 -0.93 3.97
N ILE A 44 1.55 -1.11 4.86
CA ILE A 44 1.97 -2.42 5.35
C ILE A 44 0.78 -3.11 6.02
N GLY A 45 0.09 -2.42 6.93
CA GLY A 45 -1.08 -2.96 7.62
C GLY A 45 -2.25 -3.31 6.68
N HIS A 46 -2.48 -2.52 5.62
CA HIS A 46 -3.47 -2.85 4.58
C HIS A 46 -3.08 -4.11 3.81
N TYR A 47 -1.79 -4.27 3.49
CA TYR A 47 -1.28 -5.44 2.78
C TYR A 47 -1.38 -6.71 3.64
N GLU A 48 -1.04 -6.63 4.93
CA GLU A 48 -1.16 -7.73 5.89
C GLU A 48 -2.62 -8.14 6.08
N ALA A 49 -3.53 -7.18 6.35
CA ALA A 49 -4.96 -7.47 6.50
C ALA A 49 -5.55 -8.14 5.24
N ARG A 50 -5.09 -7.74 4.04
CA ARG A 50 -5.47 -8.43 2.80
C ARG A 50 -5.01 -9.89 2.79
N ASN A 51 -3.80 -10.19 3.23
CA ASN A 51 -3.29 -11.57 3.23
C ASN A 51 -4.05 -12.45 4.24
N GLU A 52 -4.61 -11.87 5.29
CA GLU A 52 -5.43 -12.57 6.28
C GLU A 52 -6.87 -12.87 5.79
N THR A 53 -7.34 -12.24 4.69
CA THR A 53 -8.69 -12.46 4.13
C THR A 53 -8.97 -13.90 3.68
N SER A 54 -7.93 -14.70 3.41
CA SER A 54 -8.09 -16.12 3.08
C SER A 54 -8.20 -17.03 4.30
N HIS A 55 -7.95 -16.50 5.50
CA HIS A 55 -7.95 -17.25 6.76
C HIS A 55 -9.17 -16.94 7.65
N THR A 56 -10.22 -16.35 7.08
CA THR A 56 -11.36 -15.76 7.82
C THR A 56 -12.38 -16.78 8.31
N TYR A 57 -11.96 -17.69 9.20
CA TYR A 57 -12.87 -18.51 10.00
C TYR A 57 -13.15 -17.89 11.38
N ASP A 58 -12.43 -16.82 11.74
CA ASP A 58 -12.56 -16.09 12.99
C ASP A 58 -13.26 -14.73 12.77
N SER A 59 -14.37 -14.52 13.48
CA SER A 59 -15.15 -13.29 13.41
C SER A 59 -14.40 -12.06 13.92
N GLU A 60 -13.47 -12.22 14.86
CA GLU A 60 -12.65 -11.11 15.36
C GLU A 60 -11.68 -10.63 14.27
N THR A 61 -11.00 -11.56 13.61
CA THR A 61 -10.17 -11.30 12.43
C THR A 61 -10.98 -10.63 11.32
N ALA A 62 -12.19 -11.12 11.03
CA ALA A 62 -13.06 -10.50 10.01
C ALA A 62 -13.38 -9.03 10.34
N GLN A 63 -13.72 -8.73 11.59
CA GLN A 63 -14.01 -7.37 12.03
C GLN A 63 -12.78 -6.47 11.90
N ARG A 64 -11.60 -6.94 12.31
CA ARG A 64 -10.35 -6.19 12.18
C ARG A 64 -10.00 -5.88 10.72
N ILE A 65 -10.17 -6.85 9.83
CA ILE A 65 -9.96 -6.67 8.38
C ILE A 65 -10.95 -5.63 7.84
N PHE A 66 -12.21 -5.70 8.24
CA PHE A 66 -13.23 -4.75 7.79
C PHE A 66 -12.92 -3.31 8.21
N GLU A 67 -12.52 -3.09 9.46
CA GLU A 67 -12.10 -1.75 9.91
C GLU A 67 -10.86 -1.27 9.15
N ARG A 68 -9.90 -2.15 8.88
CA ARG A 68 -8.74 -1.81 8.05
C ARG A 68 -9.15 -1.43 6.62
N ALA A 69 -10.12 -2.12 6.03
CA ALA A 69 -10.60 -1.84 4.68
C ALA A 69 -11.22 -0.45 4.55
N LYS A 70 -11.89 0.06 5.60
CA LYS A 70 -12.41 1.44 5.62
C LYS A 70 -11.28 2.47 5.56
N LEU A 71 -10.22 2.25 6.32
CA LEU A 71 -9.03 3.12 6.30
C LEU A 71 -8.32 3.05 4.94
N PHE A 72 -8.23 1.86 4.35
CA PHE A 72 -7.64 1.65 3.03
C PHE A 72 -8.34 2.46 1.94
N LEU A 73 -9.67 2.61 2.00
CA LEU A 73 -10.42 3.37 1.00
C LEU A 73 -9.93 4.83 0.92
N LEU A 74 -9.71 5.46 2.08
CA LEU A 74 -9.20 6.83 2.16
C LEU A 74 -7.77 6.92 1.59
N ASP A 75 -6.89 6.01 2.03
CA ASP A 75 -5.50 5.99 1.56
C ASP A 75 -5.38 5.71 0.05
N ALA A 76 -6.23 4.84 -0.48
CA ALA A 76 -6.26 4.52 -1.90
C ALA A 76 -6.76 5.69 -2.76
N ALA A 77 -7.75 6.45 -2.26
CA ALA A 77 -8.20 7.67 -2.91
C ALA A 77 -7.09 8.73 -2.92
N CYS A 78 -6.42 8.95 -1.80
CA CYS A 78 -5.26 9.84 -1.71
C CYS A 78 -4.14 9.43 -2.67
N LEU A 79 -3.79 8.13 -2.73
CA LEU A 79 -2.80 7.62 -3.68
C LEU A 79 -3.20 7.96 -5.12
N LEU A 80 -4.45 7.72 -5.49
CA LEU A 80 -4.94 7.98 -6.84
C LEU A 80 -4.81 9.46 -7.21
N GLU A 81 -5.22 10.36 -6.32
CA GLU A 81 -5.10 11.80 -6.53
C GLU A 81 -3.63 12.25 -6.62
N THR A 82 -2.75 11.71 -5.78
CA THR A 82 -1.31 11.99 -5.89
C THR A 82 -0.78 11.54 -7.25
N LEU A 83 -1.05 10.30 -7.67
CA LEU A 83 -0.53 9.76 -8.92
C LEU A 83 -1.05 10.48 -10.17
N LYS A 84 -2.24 11.09 -10.13
CA LYS A 84 -2.76 11.91 -11.24
C LYS A 84 -2.01 13.23 -11.42
N HIS A 85 -1.44 13.79 -10.35
CA HIS A 85 -0.72 15.06 -10.40
C HIS A 85 0.78 14.91 -10.67
N VAL A 86 1.34 13.73 -10.42
CA VAL A 86 2.78 13.45 -10.62
C VAL A 86 3.08 12.68 -11.91
N ALA A 87 2.05 12.22 -12.63
CA ALA A 87 2.16 11.58 -13.95
C ALA A 87 1.86 12.57 -15.08
#